data_AF-A0AAW3HFG3-F1
#
_entry.id   AF-A0AAW3HFG3-F1
#
_cell.length_a   1.000
_cell.length_b   1.000
_cell.length_c   1.000
_cell.angle_alpha   90.00
_cell.angle_beta   90.00
_cell.angle_gamma   90.00
#
_symmetry.space_group_name_H-M   'P 1'
#
loop_
_entity.id
_entity.type
_entity.pdbx_description
1 polymer ?
#
loop_
_entity_poly.entity_id
_entity_poly.type
_entity_poly.pdbx_seq_one_letter_code
_entity_poly.pdbx_strand_id
1 'polypeptide(L)'
;MTNTYSTIQTKIISFEDNWHLPTLSLVNQAHRSGTPSALLEAVKHTDQAITALEHLQTSVALLMQRDGSTITPQEAWRIANDLEELACSFQYITLELGELAIEIAEEFALS
;
A
#
# COMPACT_ATOMS: atom_id res chain seq x y z
N MET A 1 -6.02 -28.97 1.61
CA MET A 1 -6.78 -28.11 0.68
C MET A 1 -6.66 -26.68 1.19
N THR A 2 -6.04 -25.80 0.40
CA THR A 2 -6.02 -24.36 0.68
C THR A 2 -7.40 -23.81 0.30
N ASN A 3 -8.17 -23.31 1.26
CA ASN A 3 -9.46 -22.68 0.96
C ASN A 3 -9.23 -21.28 0.35
N THR A 4 -10.24 -20.71 -0.33
CA THR A 4 -10.12 -19.39 -1.00
C THR A 4 -9.60 -18.31 -0.05
N TYR A 5 -10.06 -18.31 1.21
CA TYR A 5 -9.64 -17.37 2.24
C TYR A 5 -8.12 -17.39 2.49
N SER A 6 -7.54 -18.57 2.77
CA SER A 6 -6.10 -18.69 3.01
C SER A 6 -5.26 -18.25 1.80
N THR A 7 -5.74 -18.49 0.57
CA THR A 7 -5.07 -18.00 -0.64
C THR A 7 -5.07 -16.47 -0.72
N ILE A 8 -6.20 -15.83 -0.40
CA ILE A 8 -6.31 -14.37 -0.36
C ILE A 8 -5.41 -13.79 0.72
N GLN A 9 -5.44 -14.35 1.93
CA GLN A 9 -4.60 -13.90 3.05
C GLN A 9 -3.10 -13.97 2.71
N THR A 10 -2.63 -15.05 2.07
CA THR A 10 -1.24 -15.12 1.60
C THR A 10 -0.91 -14.01 0.59
N LYS A 11 -1.86 -13.61 -0.27
CA LYS A 11 -1.65 -12.50 -1.21
C LYS A 11 -1.59 -11.14 -0.51
N ILE A 12 -2.41 -10.92 0.52
CA ILE A 12 -2.39 -9.69 1.32
C ILE A 12 -1.06 -9.57 2.07
N ILE A 13 -0.64 -10.62 2.79
CA ILE A 13 0.65 -10.64 3.49
C ILE A 13 1.81 -10.42 2.52
N SER A 14 1.78 -11.09 1.36
CA SER A 14 2.80 -10.88 0.33
C SER A 14 2.80 -9.45 -0.21
N PHE A 15 1.65 -8.77 -0.25
CA PHE A 15 1.61 -7.36 -0.63
C PHE A 15 2.19 -6.47 0.47
N GLU A 16 1.89 -6.73 1.74
CA GLU A 16 2.48 -6.01 2.87
C GLU A 16 4.00 -6.06 2.85
N ASP A 17 4.56 -7.27 2.71
CA ASP A 17 6.01 -7.52 2.72
C ASP A 17 6.73 -6.87 1.54
N ASN A 18 6.11 -6.87 0.35
CA ASN A 18 6.78 -6.44 -0.88
C ASN A 18 6.50 -5.00 -1.29
N TRP A 19 5.45 -4.38 -0.76
CA TRP A 19 5.00 -3.05 -1.19
C TRP A 19 4.76 -2.10 -0.01
N HIS A 20 3.97 -2.51 0.99
CA HIS A 20 3.58 -1.61 2.07
C HIS A 20 4.75 -1.27 3.00
N LEU A 21 5.43 -2.29 3.55
CA LEU A 21 6.58 -2.09 4.44
C LEU A 21 7.75 -1.37 3.74
N PRO A 22 8.13 -1.72 2.50
CA PRO A 22 9.12 -0.95 1.74
C PRO A 22 8.72 0.52 1.53
N THR A 23 7.45 0.79 1.23
CA THR A 23 6.95 2.17 1.10
C THR A 23 7.16 2.95 2.39
N LEU A 24 6.74 2.41 3.54
CA LEU A 24 6.95 3.05 4.84
C LEU A 24 8.43 3.30 5.14
N SER A 25 9.32 2.37 4.76
CA SER A 25 10.76 2.57 4.93
C SER A 25 11.30 3.73 4.09
N LEU A 26 10.85 3.86 2.84
CA LEU A 26 11.27 4.94 1.95
C LEU A 26 10.73 6.31 2.39
N VAL A 27 9.48 6.38 2.85
CA VAL A 27 8.90 7.60 3.45
C VAL A 27 9.72 8.04 4.66
N ASN A 28 10.03 7.12 5.56
CA ASN A 28 10.89 7.41 6.71
C ASN A 28 12.30 7.89 6.30
N GLN A 29 12.86 7.32 5.23
CA GLN A 29 14.15 7.75 4.68
C GLN A 29 14.06 9.16 4.06
N ALA A 30 12.97 9.47 3.37
CA ALA A 30 12.72 10.80 2.81
C ALA A 30 12.69 11.85 3.93
N HIS A 31 11.92 11.64 5.00
CA HIS A 31 11.89 12.52 6.17
C HIS A 31 13.27 12.69 6.82
N ARG A 32 14.02 11.60 7.01
CA ARG A 32 15.35 11.67 7.65
C ARG A 32 16.39 12.41 6.83
N SER A 33 16.32 12.27 5.50
CA SER A 33 17.32 12.88 4.62
C SER A 33 16.99 14.33 4.26
N GLY A 34 15.70 14.69 4.19
CA GLY A 34 15.26 16.01 3.72
C GLY A 34 15.66 16.31 2.28
N THR A 35 16.01 15.30 1.48
CA THR A 35 16.52 15.51 0.11
C THR A 35 15.42 15.35 -0.94
N PRO A 36 15.40 16.20 -2.00
CA PRO A 36 14.50 16.02 -3.13
C PRO A 36 14.62 14.65 -3.80
N SER A 37 15.82 14.06 -3.83
CA SER A 37 16.05 12.74 -4.43
C SER A 37 15.40 11.61 -3.63
N ALA A 38 15.48 11.62 -2.31
CA ALA A 38 14.85 10.59 -1.47
C ALA A 38 13.33 10.74 -1.49
N LEU A 39 12.82 11.97 -1.48
CA LEU A 39 11.40 12.25 -1.68
C LEU A 39 10.90 11.67 -3.01
N LEU A 40 11.61 11.94 -4.11
CA LEU A 40 11.23 11.44 -5.44
C LEU A 40 11.22 9.91 -5.50
N GLU A 41 12.16 9.26 -4.82
CA GLU A 41 12.20 7.79 -4.72
C GLU A 41 10.98 7.25 -3.95
N ALA A 42 10.66 7.84 -2.79
CA ALA A 42 9.50 7.46 -1.99
C ALA A 42 8.18 7.66 -2.76
N VAL A 43 8.02 8.80 -3.45
CA VAL A 43 6.83 9.09 -4.28
C VAL A 43 6.68 8.06 -5.40
N LYS A 44 7.76 7.77 -6.15
CA LYS A 44 7.72 6.80 -7.24
C LYS A 44 7.36 5.40 -6.76
N HIS A 45 7.93 4.97 -5.65
CA HIS A 45 7.62 3.65 -5.10
C HIS A 45 6.19 3.57 -4.57
N THR A 46 5.71 4.65 -3.92
CA THR A 46 4.31 4.74 -3.45
C THR A 46 3.32 4.61 -4.61
N ASP A 47 3.57 5.28 -5.74
CA ASP A 47 2.73 5.20 -6.95
C ASP A 47 2.67 3.75 -7.51
N GLN A 48 3.83 3.08 -7.55
CA GLN A 48 3.90 1.67 -7.94
C GLN A 48 3.15 0.75 -6.95
N ALA A 49 3.27 1.01 -5.65
CA ALA A 49 2.59 0.26 -4.60
C ALA A 49 1.06 0.43 -4.67
N ILE A 50 0.57 1.64 -4.98
CA ILE A 50 -0.86 1.90 -5.21
C ILE A 50 -1.35 1.10 -6.42
N THR A 51 -0.62 1.12 -7.53
CA THR A 51 -0.96 0.30 -8.71
C THR A 51 -0.99 -1.20 -8.37
N ALA A 52 -0.03 -1.67 -7.57
CA ALA A 52 -0.01 -3.06 -7.09
C ALA A 52 -1.20 -3.39 -6.17
N LEU A 53 -1.67 -2.43 -5.36
CA LEU A 53 -2.85 -2.59 -4.51
C LEU A 53 -4.13 -2.75 -5.35
N GLU A 54 -4.30 -1.94 -6.40
CA GLU A 54 -5.41 -2.07 -7.34
C GLU A 54 -5.45 -3.47 -7.99
N HIS A 55 -4.29 -3.97 -8.38
CA HIS A 55 -4.15 -5.34 -8.91
C HIS A 55 -4.47 -6.41 -7.86
N LEU A 56 -4.06 -6.21 -6.61
CA LEU A 56 -4.41 -7.11 -5.50
C LEU A 56 -5.92 -7.14 -5.28
N GLN A 57 -6.56 -5.98 -5.15
CA GLN A 57 -8.01 -5.85 -4.94
C GLN A 57 -8.80 -6.52 -6.07
N THR A 58 -8.39 -6.30 -7.32
CA THR A 58 -8.97 -6.97 -8.50
C THR A 58 -8.81 -8.49 -8.40
N SER A 59 -7.62 -8.98 -8.06
CA SER A 59 -7.33 -10.40 -7.92
C SER A 59 -8.17 -11.05 -6.81
N VAL A 60 -8.35 -10.36 -5.69
CA VAL A 60 -9.19 -10.81 -4.57
C VAL A 60 -10.65 -10.90 -4.99
N ALA A 61 -11.20 -9.89 -5.66
CA ALA A 61 -12.57 -9.91 -6.16
C ALA A 61 -12.83 -11.11 -7.09
N LEU A 62 -11.91 -11.39 -8.01
CA LEU A 62 -11.99 -12.54 -8.91
C LEU A 62 -11.93 -13.88 -8.16
N LEU A 63 -11.07 -14.00 -7.14
CA LEU A 63 -10.98 -15.20 -6.32
C LEU A 63 -12.26 -15.45 -5.52
N MET A 64 -12.89 -14.39 -5.01
CA MET A 64 -14.14 -14.49 -4.26
C MET A 64 -15.31 -14.94 -5.15
N GLN A 65 -15.34 -14.50 -6.40
CA GLN A 65 -16.40 -14.81 -7.37
C GLN A 65 -16.20 -16.14 -8.11
N ARG A 66 -15.03 -16.78 -7.99
CA ARG A 66 -14.73 -18.03 -8.67
C ARG A 66 -15.69 -19.15 -8.25
N ASP A 67 -16.19 -19.92 -9.21
CA ASP A 67 -16.96 -21.14 -8.94
C ASP A 67 -16.20 -22.07 -7.99
N GLY A 68 -16.90 -22.56 -6.96
CA GLY A 68 -16.31 -23.36 -5.89
C GLY A 68 -15.60 -22.54 -4.79
N SER A 69 -15.70 -21.22 -4.79
CA SER A 69 -15.29 -20.40 -3.64
C SER A 69 -16.16 -20.73 -2.42
N THR A 70 -15.51 -21.04 -1.29
CA THR A 70 -16.18 -21.41 -0.03
C THR A 70 -16.06 -20.31 1.02
N ILE A 71 -15.95 -19.04 0.60
CA ILE A 71 -15.72 -17.92 1.52
C ILE A 71 -16.97 -17.64 2.37
N THR A 72 -16.80 -17.55 3.67
CA THR A 72 -17.89 -17.18 4.59
C THR A 72 -18.07 -15.66 4.65
N PRO A 73 -19.25 -15.15 5.08
CA PRO A 73 -19.45 -13.71 5.27
C PRO A 73 -18.44 -13.07 6.24
N GLN A 74 -18.06 -13.78 7.31
CA GLN A 74 -17.07 -13.29 8.28
C GLN A 74 -15.67 -13.17 7.68
N GLU A 75 -15.28 -14.12 6.84
CA GLU A 75 -14.00 -14.09 6.11
C GLU A 75 -13.99 -12.99 5.06
N ALA A 76 -15.10 -12.79 4.34
CA ALA A 76 -15.25 -11.70 3.38
C ALA A 76 -15.15 -10.33 4.06
N TRP A 77 -15.77 -10.16 5.23
CA TRP A 77 -15.67 -8.93 6.02
C TRP A 77 -14.23 -8.64 6.46
N ARG A 78 -13.50 -9.66 6.94
CA ARG A 78 -12.08 -9.51 7.32
C ARG A 78 -11.22 -9.08 6.14
N ILE A 79 -11.35 -9.75 5.00
CA ILE A 79 -10.61 -9.41 3.78
C ILE A 79 -10.90 -7.97 3.33
N ALA A 80 -12.18 -7.56 3.39
CA ALA A 80 -12.55 -6.18 3.04
C ALA A 80 -11.90 -5.18 3.99
N ASN A 81 -11.87 -5.47 5.28
CA ASN A 81 -11.23 -4.61 6.28
C ASN A 81 -9.71 -4.51 6.05
N ASP A 82 -9.02 -5.62 5.82
CA ASP A 82 -7.57 -5.65 5.58
C ASP A 82 -7.20 -4.81 4.33
N LEU A 83 -7.98 -4.92 3.25
CA LEU A 83 -7.76 -4.15 2.03
C LEU A 83 -8.08 -2.65 2.20
N GLU A 84 -9.08 -2.32 3.01
CA GLU A 84 -9.44 -0.93 3.33
C GLU A 84 -8.37 -0.27 4.20
N GLU A 85 -7.81 -0.99 5.18
CA GLU A 85 -6.71 -0.50 6.01
C GLU A 85 -5.47 -0.17 5.16
N LEU A 86 -5.10 -1.04 4.21
CA LEU A 86 -4.02 -0.78 3.26
C LEU A 86 -4.31 0.45 2.39
N ALA A 87 -5.52 0.57 1.85
CA ALA A 87 -5.91 1.71 1.02
C ALA A 87 -5.85 3.03 1.80
N CYS A 88 -6.40 3.04 3.03
CA CYS A 88 -6.32 4.19 3.93
C CYS A 88 -4.87 4.57 4.24
N SER A 89 -4.00 3.58 4.47
CA SER A 89 -2.58 3.84 4.73
C SER A 89 -1.90 4.55 3.55
N PHE A 90 -2.15 4.14 2.30
CA PHE A 90 -1.56 4.82 1.14
C PHE A 90 -2.11 6.22 0.91
N GLN A 91 -3.38 6.48 1.23
CA GLN A 91 -3.94 7.83 1.20
C GLN A 91 -3.20 8.75 2.17
N TYR A 92 -2.94 8.28 3.40
CA TYR A 92 -2.16 9.01 4.39
C TYR A 92 -0.71 9.23 3.96
N ILE A 93 -0.04 8.19 3.46
CA ILE A 93 1.33 8.29 2.95
C ILE A 93 1.43 9.33 1.81
N THR A 94 0.44 9.34 0.92
CA THR A 94 0.41 10.31 -0.19
C THR A 94 0.29 11.75 0.31
N LEU A 95 -0.53 11.98 1.33
CA LEU A 95 -0.65 13.29 1.98
C LEU A 95 0.67 13.69 2.65
N GLU A 96 1.26 12.80 3.45
CA GLU A 96 2.52 13.02 4.18
C GLU A 96 3.67 13.35 3.22
N LEU A 97 3.80 12.64 2.10
CA LEU A 97 4.79 12.95 1.06
C LEU A 97 4.55 14.30 0.39
N GLY A 98 3.30 14.72 0.25
CA GLY A 98 2.95 16.05 -0.26
C GLY A 98 3.34 17.17 0.70
N GLU A 99 3.13 16.98 2.00
CA GLU A 99 3.55 17.91 3.04
C GLU A 99 5.09 18.01 3.09
N LEU A 100 5.79 16.87 3.10
CA LEU A 100 7.25 16.83 3.06
C LEU A 100 7.83 17.50 1.80
N ALA A 101 7.14 17.41 0.67
CA ALA A 101 7.55 18.10 -0.56
C ALA A 101 7.55 19.63 -0.39
N ILE A 102 6.57 20.17 0.32
CA ILE A 102 6.47 21.61 0.61
C ILE A 102 7.60 22.01 1.57
N GLU A 103 7.80 21.25 2.65
CA GLU A 103 8.86 21.53 3.64
C GLU A 103 10.25 21.58 2.99
N ILE A 104 10.58 20.59 2.16
CA ILE A 104 11.86 20.55 1.44
C ILE A 104 11.96 21.75 0.46
N ALA A 105 10.89 22.08 -0.25
CA ALA A 105 10.91 23.22 -1.17
C ALA A 105 11.15 24.55 -0.45
N GLU A 106 10.54 24.75 0.72
CA GLU A 106 10.73 25.94 1.55
C GLU A 106 12.16 26.06 2.07
N GLU A 107 12.76 24.95 2.54
CA GLU A 107 14.15 24.93 3.02
C GLU A 107 15.13 25.32 1.91
N PHE A 108 14.97 24.76 0.70
CA PHE A 108 15.83 25.06 -0.44
C PHE A 108 15.58 26.44 -1.06
N ALA A 109 14.41 27.05 -0.87
CA ALA A 109 14.13 28.41 -1.32
C ALA A 109 14.77 29.46 -0.40
N LEU A 110 15.08 29.11 0.85
CA LEU A 110 15.71 29.97 1.86
C LEU A 110 17.25 29.87 1.88
N SER A 111 17.82 28.86 1.21
CA SER A 111 19.27 28.61 1.09
C SER A 111 19.92 29.34 -0.08
#